data_AF-A0A815BW73-F1
#
_entry.id   AF-A0A815BW73-F1
#
_cell.length_a   1.000
_cell.length_b   1.000
_cell.length_c   1.000
_cell.angle_alpha   90.00
_cell.angle_beta   90.00
_cell.angle_gamma   90.00
#
_symmetry.space_group_name_H-M   'P 1'
#
loop_
_entity.id
_entity.type
_entity.pdbx_description
1 polymer ?
#
loop_
_entity_poly.entity_id
_entity_poly.type
_entity_poly.pdbx_seq_one_letter_code
_entity_poly.pdbx_strand_id
1 'polypeptide(L)'
;MNTTSNILMKNLSGINNESWFIPIDITTNLCIFCSLILAIIFFVTIFFSKICRTVPMMLVTNSCFSGIIFGIVIYYMNLFKLLNDYNQIEYQDMYCSFRGYAGYASCSILNNSFLLQSIYRFVRIIYPSRLIFQSYKFQFFLILFTWIFGILYPIKFLFTNEIVYNIENQICQLPLHLSFSIIYMANFAYILPVSLTFIIYLKLVLYVKKMSKRVTVINRLNRAKQELKMLRRTVILNNSSNSILSKKPLILFSIENSIRNEIKLGQVSGLASSISNPNHLIIFHRGSRKWDQQSFPDVYNFNRKKFGAIRENTILTVNSQTGEIINQWGNNTFYMPHGLTTDNQGNLWLTDVAMHQVFKYSGNKLLLTLGELFVPGDDTKHFCKPTDVVVSKDGSNIYVSDGYCNSRIVKFDSNGKFIKQYQMPLGKMPLIVPHSLILIESLNLICVADRENQRIVCFNTKNDEGNVKYIIENTLLNTVYAITYDSTRNYIYAISGKTRFSPAIGYTFSANPNSFGSLISTWKLLDKYGEPHDLTMSLDGRSLFVGEIRPNRIISFDIFN
;
A
#
# COMPACT_ATOMS: atom_id res chain seq x y z
N MET A 1 26.93 46.01 57.29
CA MET A 1 27.72 44.84 57.71
C MET A 1 26.78 43.87 58.39
N ASN A 2 26.55 42.63 57.97
CA ASN A 2 26.96 41.88 56.80
C ASN A 2 25.96 40.70 56.76
N THR A 3 25.10 40.68 55.74
CA THR A 3 25.17 39.76 54.59
C THR A 3 24.66 38.35 54.93
N THR A 4 23.46 37.97 54.51
CA THR A 4 23.20 37.40 53.18
C THR A 4 24.14 36.24 52.83
N SER A 5 23.96 35.06 53.41
CA SER A 5 24.62 33.85 52.90
C SER A 5 24.01 32.50 53.33
N ASN A 6 22.76 32.43 53.78
CA ASN A 6 22.10 31.13 54.03
C ASN A 6 20.97 30.81 53.03
N ILE A 7 20.96 31.50 51.88
CA ILE A 7 20.07 31.25 50.74
C ILE A 7 20.73 30.35 49.67
N LEU A 8 22.01 29.99 49.79
CA LEU A 8 22.72 29.16 48.81
C LEU A 8 23.36 27.95 49.48
N MET A 9 23.14 26.77 48.89
CA MET A 9 23.64 25.46 49.32
C MET A 9 22.80 24.70 50.36
N LYS A 10 21.50 24.53 50.06
CA LYS A 10 20.81 23.28 50.44
C LYS A 10 20.84 22.36 49.22
N ASN A 11 21.85 21.50 49.20
CA ASN A 11 21.93 20.23 48.47
C ASN A 11 21.36 20.19 47.05
N LEU A 12 22.25 20.51 46.11
CA LEU A 12 22.42 19.76 44.86
C LEU A 12 22.69 18.27 45.20
N SER A 13 21.67 17.54 45.60
CA SER A 13 21.64 16.08 45.54
C SER A 13 20.77 15.73 44.35
N GLY A 14 21.42 15.19 43.31
CA GLY A 14 20.86 15.02 41.98
C GLY A 14 19.49 14.37 41.97
N ILE A 15 18.53 15.10 41.43
CA ILE A 15 17.42 14.49 40.72
C ILE A 15 17.87 14.48 39.26
N ASN A 16 18.07 13.27 38.72
CA ASN A 16 18.30 13.09 37.30
C ASN A 16 17.10 13.70 36.56
N ASN A 17 17.25 14.92 36.03
CA ASN A 17 16.37 15.41 34.99
C ASN A 17 16.51 14.42 33.83
N GLU A 18 15.47 13.63 33.62
CA GLU A 18 15.34 12.78 32.46
C GLU A 18 15.39 13.67 31.21
N SER A 19 16.59 13.77 30.61
CA SER A 19 16.92 14.66 29.50
C SER A 19 16.09 14.43 28.23
N TRP A 20 15.22 13.41 28.23
CA TRP A 20 14.31 13.06 27.16
C TRP A 20 12.97 13.83 27.17
N PHE A 21 12.56 14.47 28.29
CA PHE A 21 11.29 15.21 28.35
C PHE A 21 11.25 16.44 27.42
N ILE A 22 12.33 17.23 27.38
CA ILE A 22 12.41 18.44 26.53
C ILE A 22 12.29 18.10 25.03
N PRO A 23 13.03 17.11 24.48
CA PRO A 23 12.82 16.67 23.10
C PRO A 23 11.41 16.17 22.79
N ILE A 24 10.74 15.50 23.73
CA ILE A 24 9.36 15.02 23.56
C ILE A 24 8.39 16.19 23.50
N ASP A 25 8.54 17.19 24.37
CA ASP A 25 7.67 18.35 24.40
C ASP A 25 7.87 19.25 23.17
N ILE A 26 9.11 19.40 22.69
CA ILE A 26 9.40 20.07 21.41
C ILE A 26 8.72 19.32 20.25
N THR A 27 8.86 17.99 20.21
CA THR A 27 8.26 17.17 19.15
C THR A 27 6.73 17.24 19.18
N THR A 28 6.14 17.23 20.37
CA THR A 28 4.69 17.32 20.57
C THR A 28 4.16 18.68 20.12
N ASN A 29 4.84 19.77 20.49
CA ASN A 29 4.49 21.12 20.04
C ASN A 29 4.60 21.29 18.51
N LEU A 30 5.63 20.71 17.87
CA LEU A 30 5.75 20.71 16.40
C LEU A 30 4.61 19.96 15.72
N CYS A 31 4.22 18.79 16.26
CA CYS A 31 3.08 18.02 15.76
C CYS A 31 1.76 18.81 15.86
N ILE A 32 1.52 19.46 17.01
CA ILE A 32 0.33 20.28 17.22
C ILE A 32 0.33 21.47 16.25
N PHE A 33 1.44 22.17 16.09
CA PHE A 33 1.59 23.29 15.17
C PHE A 33 1.28 22.91 13.71
N CYS A 34 1.83 21.78 13.24
CA CYS A 34 1.53 21.24 11.91
C CYS A 34 0.04 20.93 11.74
N SER A 35 -0.60 20.33 12.75
CA SER A 35 -2.03 20.01 12.71
C SER A 35 -2.92 21.25 12.69
N LEU A 36 -2.53 22.31 13.41
CA LEU A 36 -3.20 23.61 13.40
C LEU A 36 -3.13 24.28 12.03
N ILE A 37 -1.95 24.32 11.42
CA ILE A 37 -1.76 24.87 10.05
C ILE A 37 -2.69 24.14 9.08
N LEU A 38 -2.69 22.80 9.12
CA LEU A 38 -3.50 22.01 8.22
C LEU A 38 -5.01 22.27 8.44
N ALA A 39 -5.47 22.34 9.68
CA ALA A 39 -6.86 22.63 10.01
C ALA A 39 -7.29 24.02 9.54
N ILE A 40 -6.42 25.05 9.67
CA ILE A 40 -6.67 26.41 9.16
C ILE A 40 -6.77 26.41 7.63
N ILE A 41 -5.84 25.75 6.93
CA ILE A 41 -5.87 25.64 5.47
C ILE A 41 -7.20 25.02 5.00
N PHE A 42 -7.63 23.92 5.62
CA PHE A 42 -8.90 23.28 5.29
C PHE A 42 -10.10 24.19 5.58
N PHE A 43 -10.11 24.85 6.74
CA PHE A 43 -11.18 25.78 7.12
C PHE A 43 -11.32 26.91 6.08
N VAL A 44 -10.21 27.57 5.74
CA VAL A 44 -10.16 28.66 4.74
C VAL A 44 -10.62 28.16 3.37
N THR A 45 -10.11 27.01 2.92
CA THR A 45 -10.47 26.44 1.61
C THR A 45 -11.96 26.15 1.51
N ILE A 46 -12.56 25.56 2.55
CA ILE A 46 -13.98 25.23 2.56
C ILE A 46 -14.84 26.50 2.63
N PHE A 47 -14.42 27.50 3.42
CA PHE A 47 -15.16 28.74 3.61
C PHE A 47 -15.25 29.58 2.32
N PHE A 48 -14.16 29.70 1.57
CA PHE A 48 -14.12 30.51 0.35
C PHE A 48 -14.62 29.78 -0.90
N SER A 49 -14.69 28.44 -0.89
CA SER A 49 -15.14 27.67 -2.05
C SER A 49 -16.66 27.64 -2.18
N LYS A 50 -17.18 28.23 -3.27
CA LYS A 50 -18.62 28.15 -3.62
C LYS A 50 -19.08 26.69 -3.85
N ILE A 51 -18.19 25.82 -4.34
CA ILE A 51 -18.46 24.39 -4.60
C ILE A 51 -18.70 23.64 -3.28
N CYS A 52 -18.18 24.14 -2.16
CA CYS A 52 -18.27 23.52 -0.85
C CYS A 52 -19.53 23.88 -0.06
N ARG A 53 -20.49 24.63 -0.63
CA ARG A 53 -21.76 25.00 0.04
C ARG A 53 -22.74 23.83 0.15
N THR A 54 -22.37 22.81 0.91
CA THR A 54 -23.17 21.59 1.12
C THR A 54 -23.22 21.24 2.62
N VAL A 55 -24.28 20.56 3.05
CA VAL A 55 -24.44 20.12 4.45
C VAL A 55 -23.28 19.26 4.97
N PRO A 56 -22.73 18.28 4.21
CA PRO A 56 -21.54 17.55 4.64
C PRO A 56 -20.34 18.46 4.88
N MET A 57 -20.11 19.46 4.03
CA MET A 57 -18.98 20.38 4.17
C MET A 57 -19.15 21.32 5.35
N MET A 58 -20.38 21.75 5.68
CA MET A 58 -20.67 22.49 6.91
C MET A 58 -20.25 21.71 8.17
N LEU A 59 -20.51 20.40 8.20
CA LEU A 59 -20.09 19.53 9.31
C LEU A 59 -18.57 19.33 9.36
N VAL A 60 -17.90 19.31 8.21
CA VAL A 60 -16.43 19.29 8.14
C VAL A 60 -15.84 20.60 8.66
N THR A 61 -16.40 21.75 8.25
CA THR A 61 -16.01 23.07 8.77
C THR A 61 -16.12 23.13 10.28
N ASN A 62 -17.21 22.61 10.86
CA ASN A 62 -17.40 22.53 12.30
C ASN A 62 -16.29 21.72 12.99
N SER A 63 -15.92 20.55 12.44
CA SER A 63 -14.80 19.75 12.99
C SER A 63 -13.43 20.41 12.79
N CYS A 64 -13.20 21.13 11.71
CA CYS A 64 -11.98 21.92 11.54
C CYS A 64 -11.91 23.04 12.59
N PHE A 65 -13.02 23.75 12.82
CA PHE A 65 -13.08 24.83 13.79
C PHE A 65 -12.89 24.32 15.23
N SER A 66 -13.55 23.24 15.62
CA SER A 66 -13.33 22.62 16.93
C SER A 66 -11.91 22.06 17.08
N GLY A 67 -11.33 21.51 16.01
CA GLY A 67 -9.93 21.09 15.97
C GLY A 67 -8.94 22.22 16.16
N ILE A 68 -9.21 23.41 15.59
CA ILE A 68 -8.38 24.62 15.81
C ILE A 68 -8.44 25.04 17.27
N ILE A 69 -9.63 25.11 17.88
CA ILE A 69 -9.76 25.49 19.30
C ILE A 69 -9.03 24.49 20.20
N PHE A 70 -9.26 23.18 20.01
CA PHE A 70 -8.57 22.14 20.78
C PHE A 70 -7.06 22.22 20.60
N GLY A 71 -6.57 22.38 19.36
CA GLY A 71 -5.16 22.52 19.06
C GLY A 71 -4.52 23.73 19.74
N ILE A 72 -5.20 24.89 19.77
CA ILE A 72 -4.68 26.10 20.45
C ILE A 72 -4.59 25.86 21.96
N VAL A 73 -5.62 25.26 22.56
CA VAL A 73 -5.64 24.97 24.00
C VAL A 73 -4.52 24.00 24.38
N ILE A 74 -4.38 22.90 23.64
CA ILE A 74 -3.35 21.89 23.89
C ILE A 74 -1.95 22.45 23.59
N TYR A 75 -1.79 23.27 22.55
CA TYR A 75 -0.53 23.96 22.26
C TYR A 75 -0.11 24.85 23.44
N TYR A 76 -1.03 25.65 23.96
CA TYR A 76 -0.76 26.52 25.12
C TYR A 76 -0.40 25.73 26.38
N MET A 77 -1.08 24.60 26.64
CA MET A 77 -0.74 23.71 27.76
C MET A 77 0.65 23.07 27.61
N ASN A 78 1.01 22.60 26.41
CA ASN A 78 2.32 22.00 26.13
C ASN A 78 3.44 23.05 26.12
N LEU A 79 3.15 24.28 25.70
CA LEU A 79 4.10 25.38 25.75
C LEU A 79 4.39 25.79 27.21
N PHE A 80 3.34 25.83 28.05
CA PHE A 80 3.48 26.08 29.48
C PHE A 80 4.37 25.02 30.15
N LYS A 81 4.12 23.73 29.87
CA LYS A 81 4.95 22.62 30.33
C LYS A 81 6.40 22.75 29.85
N LEU A 82 6.60 22.95 28.55
CA LEU A 82 7.95 23.09 27.97
C LEU A 82 8.75 24.25 28.59
N LEU A 83 8.11 25.40 28.85
CA LEU A 83 8.76 26.55 29.47
C LEU A 83 9.15 26.28 30.92
N ASN A 84 8.33 25.55 31.66
CA ASN A 84 8.62 25.17 33.05
C ASN A 84 9.72 24.09 33.11
N ASP A 85 9.67 23.08 32.24
CA ASP A 85 10.73 22.07 32.08
C ASP A 85 12.07 22.69 31.66
N TYR A 86 12.05 23.66 30.73
CA TYR A 86 13.24 24.37 30.28
C TYR A 86 13.86 25.23 31.38
N ASN A 87 13.04 25.95 32.14
CA ASN A 87 13.50 26.84 33.21
C ASN A 87 13.69 26.12 34.57
N GLN A 88 13.36 24.83 34.65
CA GLN A 88 13.38 24.03 35.88
C GLN A 88 12.56 24.66 37.02
N ILE A 89 11.37 25.17 36.69
CA ILE A 89 10.48 25.87 37.64
C ILE A 89 9.37 24.93 38.10
N GLU A 90 9.34 24.62 39.40
CA GLU A 90 8.20 24.01 40.07
C GLU A 90 7.37 25.09 40.77
N TYR A 91 6.26 25.51 40.17
CA TYR A 91 5.38 26.57 40.71
C TYR A 91 3.90 26.16 40.63
N GLN A 92 3.10 26.68 41.56
CA GLN A 92 1.65 26.45 41.63
C GLN A 92 0.89 27.30 40.61
N ASP A 93 0.27 26.67 39.63
CA ASP A 93 -0.48 27.37 38.59
C ASP A 93 -1.82 27.97 39.10
N MET A 94 -1.88 29.31 39.18
CA MET A 94 -3.08 30.07 39.54
C MET A 94 -4.25 29.89 38.55
N TYR A 95 -3.98 29.60 37.27
CA TYR A 95 -4.99 29.41 36.23
C TYR A 95 -5.30 27.94 35.93
N CYS A 96 -4.91 27.04 36.84
CA CYS A 96 -4.95 25.61 36.57
C CYS A 96 -6.35 25.06 36.29
N SER A 97 -7.34 25.45 37.10
CA SER A 97 -8.73 25.04 36.93
C SER A 97 -9.29 25.49 35.57
N PHE A 98 -8.94 26.69 35.13
CA PHE A 98 -9.34 27.20 33.82
C PHE A 98 -8.66 26.46 32.66
N ARG A 99 -7.34 26.22 32.75
CA ARG A 99 -6.60 25.45 31.72
C ARG A 99 -7.15 24.03 31.57
N GLY A 100 -7.36 23.33 32.69
CA GLY A 100 -7.95 21.99 32.67
C GLY A 100 -9.38 22.00 32.09
N TYR A 101 -10.22 22.94 32.52
CA TYR A 101 -11.57 23.12 31.97
C TYR A 101 -11.54 23.34 30.45
N ALA A 102 -10.69 24.24 29.96
CA ALA A 102 -10.57 24.53 28.53
C ALA A 102 -10.14 23.28 27.73
N GLY A 103 -9.22 22.48 28.26
CA GLY A 103 -8.78 21.23 27.66
C GLY A 103 -9.93 20.22 27.53
N TYR A 104 -10.69 20.02 28.61
CA TYR A 104 -11.82 19.10 28.58
C TYR A 104 -12.99 19.58 27.72
N ALA A 105 -13.33 20.87 27.77
CA ALA A 105 -14.40 21.46 26.96
C ALA A 105 -14.09 21.36 25.47
N SER A 106 -12.88 21.75 25.07
CA SER A 106 -12.47 21.70 23.66
C SER A 106 -12.37 20.26 23.12
N CYS A 107 -11.88 19.31 23.92
CA CYS A 107 -11.88 17.88 23.58
C CYS A 107 -13.31 17.33 23.37
N SER A 108 -14.23 17.67 24.28
CA SER A 108 -15.65 17.27 24.19
C SER A 108 -16.29 17.81 22.91
N ILE A 109 -16.09 19.09 22.59
CA ILE A 109 -16.64 19.71 21.36
C ILE A 109 -16.09 19.02 20.11
N LEU A 110 -14.78 18.70 20.09
CA LEU A 110 -14.15 18.01 18.97
C LEU A 110 -14.74 16.61 18.75
N ASN A 111 -14.83 15.79 19.81
CA ASN A 111 -15.35 14.43 19.72
C ASN A 111 -16.85 14.40 19.34
N ASN A 112 -17.65 15.31 19.90
CA ASN A 112 -19.05 15.45 19.53
C ASN A 112 -19.24 15.94 18.07
N SER A 113 -18.31 16.75 17.56
CA SER A 113 -18.32 17.17 16.15
C SER A 113 -18.11 15.97 15.20
N PHE A 114 -17.23 15.03 15.55
CA PHE A 114 -17.05 13.79 14.78
C PHE A 114 -18.25 12.83 14.91
N LEU A 115 -18.85 12.74 16.09
CA LEU A 115 -20.08 11.97 16.31
C LEU A 115 -21.21 12.50 15.41
N LEU A 116 -21.41 13.82 15.37
CA LEU A 116 -22.44 14.44 14.53
C LEU A 116 -22.24 14.13 13.04
N GLN A 117 -20.99 14.19 12.55
CA GLN A 117 -20.67 13.76 11.18
C GLN A 117 -21.04 12.29 10.92
N SER A 118 -20.75 11.39 11.88
CA SER A 118 -21.05 9.97 11.72
C SER A 118 -22.55 9.70 11.66
N ILE A 119 -23.34 10.37 12.51
CA ILE A 119 -24.80 10.27 12.55
C ILE A 119 -25.40 10.78 11.24
N TYR A 120 -24.98 11.94 10.75
CA TYR A 120 -25.46 12.48 9.48
C TYR A 120 -25.23 11.52 8.32
N ARG A 121 -24.02 10.94 8.22
CA ARG A 121 -23.69 9.95 7.17
C ARG A 121 -24.53 8.68 7.31
N PHE A 122 -24.75 8.20 8.52
CA PHE A 122 -25.59 7.05 8.81
C PHE A 122 -27.02 7.26 8.32
N VAL A 123 -27.64 8.38 8.68
CA VAL A 123 -29.01 8.70 8.26
C VAL A 123 -29.09 8.85 6.75
N ARG A 124 -28.16 9.57 6.13
CA ARG A 124 -28.14 9.78 4.67
C ARG A 124 -28.02 8.49 3.87
N ILE A 125 -27.28 7.49 4.37
CA ILE A 125 -27.03 6.22 3.67
C ILE A 125 -28.15 5.20 3.95
N ILE A 126 -28.58 5.05 5.20
CA ILE A 126 -29.52 3.99 5.60
C ILE A 126 -30.98 4.45 5.49
N TYR A 127 -31.26 5.71 5.79
CA TYR A 127 -32.60 6.30 5.80
C TYR A 127 -32.70 7.52 4.89
N PRO A 128 -32.46 7.36 3.56
CA PRO A 128 -32.41 8.49 2.63
C PRO A 128 -33.71 9.30 2.55
N SER A 129 -34.85 8.70 2.91
CA SER A 129 -36.17 9.36 2.94
C SER A 129 -36.37 10.33 4.10
N ARG A 130 -35.50 10.33 5.11
CA ARG A 130 -35.58 11.23 6.27
C ARG A 130 -34.91 12.57 5.95
N LEU A 131 -35.60 13.44 5.21
CA LEU A 131 -35.06 14.73 4.72
C LEU A 131 -34.83 15.77 5.82
N ILE A 132 -35.62 15.76 6.89
CA ILE A 132 -35.49 16.69 8.03
C ILE A 132 -34.08 16.62 8.63
N PHE A 133 -33.60 15.39 8.88
CA PHE A 133 -32.26 15.11 9.40
C PHE A 133 -31.14 15.49 8.42
N GLN A 134 -31.45 15.69 7.14
CA GLN A 134 -30.48 16.09 6.12
C GLN A 134 -30.50 17.60 5.84
N SER A 135 -31.44 18.35 6.44
CA SER A 135 -31.58 19.78 6.22
C SER A 135 -30.47 20.57 6.92
N TYR A 136 -30.02 21.65 6.28
CA TYR A 136 -29.00 22.53 6.87
C TYR A 136 -29.47 23.17 8.18
N LYS A 137 -30.76 23.53 8.29
CA LYS A 137 -31.37 24.11 9.51
C LYS A 137 -31.24 23.17 10.71
N PHE A 138 -31.59 21.90 10.51
CA PHE A 138 -31.52 20.90 11.57
C PHE A 138 -30.08 20.57 11.94
N GLN A 139 -29.19 20.46 10.95
CA GLN A 139 -27.76 20.21 11.23
C GLN A 139 -27.10 21.39 11.95
N PHE A 140 -27.47 22.63 11.61
CA PHE A 140 -27.00 23.82 12.34
C PHE A 140 -27.50 23.84 13.79
N PHE A 141 -28.77 23.50 14.03
CA PHE A 141 -29.31 23.36 15.39
C PHE A 141 -28.54 22.31 16.20
N LEU A 142 -28.24 21.14 15.61
CA LEU A 142 -27.46 20.11 16.28
C LEU A 142 -26.03 20.56 16.60
N ILE A 143 -25.38 21.31 15.69
CA ILE A 143 -24.07 21.92 15.97
C ILE A 143 -24.20 22.82 17.21
N LEU A 144 -25.11 23.78 17.22
CA LEU A 144 -25.29 24.70 18.36
C LEU A 144 -25.53 23.94 19.67
N PHE A 145 -26.40 22.93 19.64
CA PHE A 145 -26.66 22.08 20.80
C PHE A 145 -25.40 21.37 21.30
N THR A 146 -24.60 20.77 20.41
CA THR A 146 -23.36 20.07 20.80
C THR A 146 -22.29 21.01 21.36
N TRP A 147 -22.23 22.26 20.89
CA TRP A 147 -21.31 23.26 21.41
C TRP A 147 -21.72 23.73 22.80
N ILE A 148 -23.00 24.06 22.99
CA ILE A 148 -23.56 24.41 24.30
C ILE A 148 -23.32 23.27 25.29
N PHE A 149 -23.60 22.03 24.89
CA PHE A 149 -23.34 20.85 25.70
C PHE A 149 -21.85 20.73 26.06
N GLY A 150 -20.95 20.82 25.09
CA GLY A 150 -19.50 20.69 25.32
C GLY A 150 -18.91 21.75 26.26
N ILE A 151 -19.49 22.95 26.29
CA ILE A 151 -19.07 24.07 27.17
C ILE A 151 -19.67 23.94 28.58
N LEU A 152 -20.95 23.62 28.67
CA LEU A 152 -21.68 23.53 29.95
C LEU A 152 -21.32 22.25 30.72
N TYR A 153 -21.09 21.17 30.00
CA TYR A 153 -20.82 19.87 30.59
C TYR A 153 -19.66 19.86 31.62
N PRO A 154 -18.47 20.42 31.32
CA PRO A 154 -17.38 20.49 32.28
C PRO A 154 -17.43 21.73 33.18
N ILE A 155 -18.43 22.61 33.07
CA ILE A 155 -18.42 23.93 33.73
C ILE A 155 -18.36 23.85 35.25
N LYS A 156 -18.92 22.79 35.84
CA LYS A 156 -18.83 22.53 37.28
C LYS A 156 -17.36 22.49 37.74
N PHE A 157 -16.48 21.89 36.95
CA PHE A 157 -15.06 21.74 37.28
C PHE A 157 -14.27 23.05 37.25
N LEU A 158 -14.84 24.12 36.69
CA LEU A 158 -14.27 25.46 36.78
C LEU A 158 -14.45 26.07 38.18
N PHE A 159 -15.55 25.72 38.86
CA PHE A 159 -15.92 26.27 40.17
C PHE A 159 -15.61 25.32 41.33
N THR A 160 -15.41 24.03 41.04
CA THR A 160 -14.95 23.06 42.03
C THR A 160 -13.43 22.92 41.95
N ASN A 161 -12.73 22.92 43.09
CA ASN A 161 -11.28 22.69 43.18
C ASN A 161 -10.87 21.23 42.90
N GLU A 162 -11.58 20.53 42.01
CA GLU A 162 -11.33 19.13 41.66
C GLU A 162 -10.23 19.00 40.60
N ILE A 163 -10.04 20.00 39.73
CA ILE A 163 -8.90 20.06 38.81
C ILE A 163 -7.68 20.52 39.61
N VAL A 164 -6.67 19.66 39.71
CA VAL A 164 -5.47 19.89 40.52
C VAL A 164 -4.25 19.96 39.61
N TYR A 165 -3.31 20.84 39.95
CA TYR A 165 -2.02 20.90 39.29
C TYR A 165 -1.16 19.71 39.73
N ASN A 166 -0.82 18.83 38.79
CA ASN A 166 0.12 17.73 39.04
C ASN A 166 1.54 18.26 38.80
N ILE A 167 2.34 18.35 39.87
CA ILE A 167 3.69 18.94 39.83
C ILE A 167 4.64 18.08 38.99
N GLU A 168 4.56 16.76 39.10
CA GLU A 168 5.44 15.81 38.38
C GLU A 168 5.27 15.91 36.85
N ASN A 169 4.03 16.06 36.39
CA ASN A 169 3.70 16.12 34.96
C ASN A 169 3.50 17.56 34.45
N GLN A 170 3.51 18.55 35.35
CA GLN A 170 3.22 19.96 35.09
C GLN A 170 1.93 20.21 34.28
N ILE A 171 0.89 19.42 34.57
CA ILE A 171 -0.40 19.50 33.89
C ILE A 171 -1.55 19.70 34.87
N CYS A 172 -2.59 20.37 34.38
CA CYS A 172 -3.85 20.58 35.08
C CYS A 172 -4.86 19.52 34.69
N GLN A 173 -5.13 18.60 35.61
CA GLN A 173 -6.02 17.47 35.35
C GLN A 173 -6.80 17.08 36.61
N LEU A 174 -7.89 16.34 36.41
CA LEU A 174 -8.51 15.62 37.51
C LEU A 174 -7.54 14.55 38.05
N PRO A 175 -7.39 14.38 39.37
CA PRO A 175 -6.45 13.44 39.96
C PRO A 175 -6.84 12.00 39.63
N LEU A 176 -5.93 11.20 39.06
CA LEU A 176 -6.16 9.87 38.44
C LEU A 176 -6.76 8.77 39.36
N HIS A 177 -7.15 9.10 40.59
CA HIS A 177 -7.93 8.21 41.45
C HIS A 177 -9.33 8.00 40.87
N LEU A 178 -9.79 6.75 40.88
CA LEU A 178 -11.09 6.36 40.33
C LEU A 178 -12.23 7.06 41.12
N SER A 179 -12.67 8.20 40.62
CA SER A 179 -13.70 9.05 41.21
C SER A 179 -14.87 9.20 40.26
N PHE A 180 -16.04 9.52 40.80
CA PHE A 180 -17.23 9.81 39.99
C PHE A 180 -16.95 10.91 38.95
N SER A 181 -16.18 11.95 39.32
CA SER A 181 -15.84 13.07 38.46
C SER A 181 -15.02 12.66 37.23
N ILE A 182 -14.01 11.79 37.39
CA ILE A 182 -13.23 11.28 36.23
C ILE A 182 -14.05 10.36 35.36
N ILE A 183 -14.84 9.46 35.96
CA ILE A 183 -15.71 8.56 35.20
C ILE A 183 -16.72 9.39 34.40
N TYR A 184 -17.32 10.39 35.03
CA TYR A 184 -18.21 11.34 34.38
C TYR A 184 -17.50 11.98 33.18
N MET A 185 -16.36 12.64 33.41
CA MET A 185 -15.54 13.33 32.40
C MET A 185 -15.13 12.45 31.22
N ALA A 186 -14.55 11.30 31.52
CA ALA A 186 -14.13 10.36 30.50
C ALA A 186 -15.31 9.87 29.66
N ASN A 187 -16.48 9.63 30.27
CA ASN A 187 -17.64 9.11 29.55
C ASN A 187 -18.20 10.07 28.51
N PHE A 188 -18.52 11.30 28.90
CA PHE A 188 -19.20 12.22 27.99
C PHE A 188 -18.24 13.00 27.08
N ALA A 189 -17.01 13.28 27.51
CA ALA A 189 -16.04 13.95 26.66
C ALA A 189 -15.39 13.00 25.64
N TYR A 190 -15.29 11.69 25.94
CA TYR A 190 -14.50 10.75 25.14
C TYR A 190 -15.18 9.41 24.86
N ILE A 191 -15.43 8.57 25.89
CA ILE A 191 -15.83 7.17 25.70
C ILE A 191 -17.12 7.05 24.89
N LEU A 192 -18.17 7.77 25.27
CA LEU A 192 -19.47 7.73 24.60
C LEU A 192 -19.39 8.25 23.15
N PRO A 193 -18.90 9.46 22.86
CA PRO A 193 -18.86 9.96 21.49
C PRO A 193 -17.95 9.15 20.58
N VAL A 194 -16.79 8.70 21.08
CA VAL A 194 -15.85 7.88 20.29
C VAL A 194 -16.43 6.48 20.02
N SER A 195 -17.00 5.83 21.04
CA SER A 195 -17.59 4.49 20.89
C SER A 195 -18.80 4.50 19.97
N LEU A 196 -19.70 5.48 20.10
CA LEU A 196 -20.85 5.62 19.19
C LEU A 196 -20.40 5.89 17.76
N THR A 197 -19.41 6.76 17.56
CA THR A 197 -18.82 7.03 16.24
C THR A 197 -18.29 5.74 15.61
N PHE A 198 -17.55 4.94 16.37
CA PHE A 198 -17.03 3.65 15.92
C PHE A 198 -18.14 2.66 15.57
N ILE A 199 -19.14 2.49 16.45
CA ILE A 199 -20.29 1.60 16.24
C ILE A 199 -21.09 2.01 14.99
N ILE A 200 -21.31 3.31 14.79
CA ILE A 200 -22.02 3.85 13.63
C ILE A 200 -21.26 3.52 12.34
N TYR A 201 -19.93 3.73 12.31
CA TYR A 201 -19.13 3.41 11.14
C TYR A 201 -19.05 1.91 10.86
N LEU A 202 -18.95 1.07 11.90
CA LEU A 202 -19.02 -0.38 11.76
C LEU A 202 -20.36 -0.80 11.12
N LYS A 203 -21.49 -0.26 11.61
CA LYS A 203 -22.81 -0.51 11.03
C LYS A 203 -22.91 -0.02 9.57
N LEU A 204 -22.35 1.14 9.25
CA LEU A 204 -22.31 1.66 7.87
C LEU A 204 -21.55 0.73 6.92
N VAL A 205 -20.38 0.27 7.31
CA VAL A 205 -19.56 -0.66 6.51
C VAL A 205 -20.29 -1.99 6.29
N LEU A 206 -20.86 -2.56 7.35
CA LEU A 206 -21.64 -3.80 7.27
C LEU A 206 -22.88 -3.63 6.37
N TYR A 207 -23.57 -2.49 6.49
CA TYR A 207 -24.74 -2.18 5.65
C TYR A 207 -24.38 -2.08 4.17
N VAL A 208 -23.32 -1.35 3.80
CA VAL A 208 -22.91 -1.24 2.39
C VAL A 208 -22.38 -2.56 1.84
N LYS A 209 -21.70 -3.38 2.65
CA LYS A 209 -21.29 -4.75 2.27
C LYS A 209 -22.49 -5.67 2.04
N LYS A 210 -23.56 -5.52 2.82
CA LYS A 210 -24.83 -6.24 2.60
C LYS A 210 -25.54 -5.73 1.34
N MET A 211 -25.51 -4.42 1.10
CA MET A 211 -26.08 -3.77 -0.08
C MET A 211 -25.38 -4.20 -1.37
N SER A 212 -24.05 -4.34 -1.37
CA SER A 212 -23.28 -4.79 -2.54
C SER A 212 -23.55 -6.24 -2.95
N LYS A 213 -24.09 -7.06 -2.04
CA LYS A 213 -24.49 -8.45 -2.31
C LYS A 213 -25.92 -8.56 -2.84
N ARG A 214 -26.73 -7.49 -2.77
CA ARG A 214 -28.11 -7.46 -3.26
C ARG A 214 -28.17 -6.76 -4.61
N VAL A 215 -29.12 -7.13 -5.46
CA VAL A 215 -29.45 -6.41 -6.70
C VAL A 215 -30.02 -5.05 -6.30
N THR A 216 -29.15 -4.07 -6.17
CA THR A 216 -29.48 -2.68 -5.80
C THR A 216 -29.07 -1.77 -6.94
N VAL A 217 -29.82 -0.69 -7.14
CA VAL A 217 -29.55 0.28 -8.22
C VAL A 217 -28.10 0.78 -8.12
N ILE A 218 -27.33 0.53 -9.18
CA ILE A 218 -25.88 0.74 -9.28
C ILE A 218 -25.46 2.14 -8.78
N ASN A 219 -26.26 3.17 -9.09
CA ASN A 219 -25.99 4.55 -8.68
C ASN A 219 -26.07 4.77 -7.15
N ARG A 220 -26.99 4.10 -6.45
CA ARG A 220 -27.10 4.19 -4.98
C ARG A 220 -25.93 3.46 -4.30
N LEU A 221 -25.54 2.31 -4.83
CA LEU A 221 -24.38 1.55 -4.34
C LEU A 221 -23.07 2.30 -4.56
N ASN A 222 -22.87 2.89 -5.75
CA ASN A 222 -21.68 3.69 -6.07
C ASN A 222 -21.56 4.94 -5.19
N ARG A 223 -22.67 5.63 -4.92
CA ARG A 223 -22.70 6.78 -4.01
C ARG A 223 -22.33 6.39 -2.57
N ALA A 224 -22.86 5.26 -2.07
CA ALA A 224 -22.51 4.74 -0.74
C ALA A 224 -21.03 4.28 -0.66
N LYS A 225 -20.50 3.65 -1.71
CA LYS A 225 -19.09 3.25 -1.81
C LYS A 225 -18.14 4.47 -1.88
N GLN A 226 -18.50 5.53 -2.60
CA GLN A 226 -17.71 6.78 -2.67
C GLN A 226 -17.63 7.46 -1.30
N GLU A 227 -18.74 7.55 -0.56
CA GLU A 227 -18.77 8.12 0.79
C GLU A 227 -17.91 7.31 1.79
N LEU A 228 -17.91 5.97 1.69
CA LEU A 228 -17.02 5.10 2.48
C LEU A 228 -15.54 5.18 2.07
N LYS A 229 -15.25 5.42 0.78
CA LYS A 229 -13.88 5.62 0.29
C LYS A 229 -13.24 6.87 0.90
N MET A 230 -14.02 7.93 1.11
CA MET A 230 -13.57 9.13 1.83
C MET A 230 -13.31 8.86 3.31
N LEU A 231 -14.11 8.01 3.97
CA LEU A 231 -13.98 7.65 5.39
C LEU A 231 -12.80 6.73 5.70
N ARG A 232 -12.50 5.77 4.83
CA ARG A 232 -11.35 4.86 5.00
C ARG A 232 -10.04 5.65 5.11
N ARG A 233 -9.93 6.79 4.43
CA ARG A 233 -8.77 7.70 4.54
C ARG A 233 -8.69 8.40 5.90
N THR A 234 -9.83 8.77 6.50
CA THR A 234 -9.90 9.44 7.81
C THR A 234 -9.69 8.47 8.98
N VAL A 235 -10.21 7.24 8.91
CA VAL A 235 -10.04 6.22 9.96
C VAL A 235 -8.59 5.68 9.98
N ILE A 236 -7.94 5.58 8.82
CA ILE A 236 -6.51 5.22 8.72
C ILE A 236 -5.62 6.30 9.37
N LEU A 237 -6.04 7.56 9.34
CA LEU A 237 -5.32 8.67 9.98
C LEU A 237 -5.50 8.71 11.51
N ASN A 238 -6.64 8.27 12.04
CA ASN A 238 -6.87 8.20 13.51
C ASN A 238 -6.34 6.92 14.15
N ASN A 239 -6.15 5.82 13.39
CA ASN A 239 -5.67 4.54 13.90
C ASN A 239 -4.14 4.35 13.81
N SER A 240 -3.37 5.42 13.56
CA SER A 240 -1.90 5.35 13.47
C SER A 240 -1.20 5.03 14.80
N SER A 241 -1.95 4.84 15.90
CA SER A 241 -1.43 4.48 17.23
C SER A 241 -1.71 3.04 17.67
N ASN A 242 -2.35 2.18 16.86
CA ASN A 242 -2.47 0.75 17.16
C ASN A 242 -1.89 -0.10 16.02
N SER A 243 -0.60 -0.37 16.11
CA SER A 243 0.12 -1.34 15.30
C SER A 243 -0.36 -2.76 15.62
N ILE A 244 -1.43 -3.20 14.95
CA ILE A 244 -1.77 -4.62 14.89
C ILE A 244 -0.75 -5.30 13.98
N LEU A 245 0.20 -5.98 14.63
CA LEU A 245 0.75 -7.29 14.27
C LEU A 245 0.66 -7.68 12.78
N SER A 246 1.37 -6.97 11.90
CA SER A 246 1.86 -7.61 10.68
C SER A 246 3.11 -8.36 11.08
N LYS A 247 3.05 -9.70 11.16
CA LYS A 247 4.25 -10.54 11.19
C LYS A 247 5.20 -10.00 10.11
N LYS A 248 6.37 -9.53 10.53
CA LYS A 248 7.44 -9.15 9.59
C LYS A 248 7.79 -10.44 8.84
N PRO A 249 7.69 -10.49 7.50
CA PRO A 249 8.34 -11.58 6.78
C PRO A 249 9.84 -11.48 7.08
N LEU A 250 10.41 -12.56 7.59
CA LEU A 250 11.85 -12.66 7.80
C LEU A 250 12.50 -12.67 6.40
N ILE A 251 13.27 -11.64 6.05
CA ILE A 251 14.18 -11.73 4.90
C ILE A 251 15.28 -12.70 5.33
N LEU A 252 15.26 -13.91 4.79
CA LEU A 252 16.21 -14.94 5.22
C LEU A 252 17.57 -14.80 4.52
N PHE A 253 17.65 -14.19 3.34
CA PHE A 253 18.93 -13.96 2.66
C PHE A 253 18.77 -12.95 1.52
N SER A 254 19.68 -11.99 1.39
CA SER A 254 19.88 -11.31 0.11
C SER A 254 20.96 -12.07 -0.63
N ILE A 255 20.58 -12.75 -1.72
CA ILE A 255 21.49 -13.53 -2.59
C ILE A 255 22.61 -12.62 -3.16
N GLU A 256 22.44 -11.30 -3.05
CA GLU A 256 23.32 -10.24 -3.51
C GLU A 256 24.76 -10.30 -2.98
N ASN A 257 24.99 -10.64 -1.71
CA ASN A 257 26.34 -10.53 -1.11
C ASN A 257 27.35 -11.54 -1.71
N SER A 258 26.90 -12.74 -2.07
CA SER A 258 27.77 -13.74 -2.71
C SER A 258 27.95 -13.45 -4.19
N ILE A 259 26.88 -13.09 -4.92
CA ILE A 259 26.95 -12.77 -6.36
C ILE A 259 27.86 -11.55 -6.59
N ARG A 260 27.75 -10.48 -5.78
CA ARG A 260 28.53 -9.24 -5.96
C ARG A 260 30.05 -9.44 -5.88
N ASN A 261 30.52 -10.47 -5.19
CA ASN A 261 31.96 -10.76 -5.08
C ASN A 261 32.53 -11.31 -6.40
N GLU A 262 31.69 -11.88 -7.28
CA GLU A 262 32.11 -12.52 -8.52
C GLU A 262 31.63 -11.76 -9.77
N ILE A 263 30.39 -11.23 -9.77
CA ILE A 263 29.77 -10.57 -10.92
C ILE A 263 28.92 -9.36 -10.49
N LYS A 264 29.04 -8.25 -11.23
CA LYS A 264 28.16 -7.09 -11.07
C LYS A 264 26.82 -7.33 -11.76
N LEU A 265 25.77 -7.62 -10.97
CA LEU A 265 24.43 -7.87 -11.49
C LEU A 265 23.81 -6.62 -12.16
N GLY A 266 23.25 -6.83 -13.35
CA GLY A 266 22.47 -5.84 -14.08
C GLY A 266 21.05 -5.72 -13.56
N GLN A 267 20.20 -4.97 -14.28
CA GLN A 267 18.76 -4.97 -13.98
C GLN A 267 18.22 -6.40 -14.10
N VAL A 268 17.68 -6.95 -13.01
CA VAL A 268 17.11 -8.31 -13.00
C VAL A 268 15.73 -8.24 -13.63
N SER A 269 15.62 -8.74 -14.85
CA SER A 269 14.38 -8.64 -15.62
C SER A 269 13.52 -9.90 -15.52
N GLY A 270 14.14 -11.06 -15.36
CA GLY A 270 13.46 -12.34 -15.31
C GLY A 270 14.07 -13.29 -14.28
N LEU A 271 13.24 -14.12 -13.65
CA LEU A 271 13.61 -15.16 -12.70
C LEU A 271 12.83 -16.44 -13.00
N ALA A 272 13.48 -17.58 -12.88
CA ALA A 272 12.79 -18.87 -12.89
C ALA A 272 13.48 -19.87 -11.97
N SER A 273 12.71 -20.78 -11.39
CA SER A 273 13.28 -21.92 -10.69
C SER A 273 13.72 -22.99 -11.68
N SER A 274 14.84 -23.65 -11.40
CA SER A 274 15.30 -24.78 -12.19
C SER A 274 14.43 -26.00 -11.92
N ILE A 275 14.01 -26.72 -12.97
CA ILE A 275 13.29 -28.00 -12.79
C ILE A 275 14.21 -29.11 -12.28
N SER A 276 15.51 -29.02 -12.56
CA SER A 276 16.47 -30.10 -12.26
C SER A 276 16.93 -30.11 -10.80
N ASN A 277 16.88 -28.96 -10.11
CA ASN A 277 17.28 -28.85 -8.73
C ASN A 277 16.46 -27.75 -8.03
N PRO A 278 15.73 -28.07 -6.95
CA PRO A 278 14.88 -27.11 -6.23
C PRO A 278 15.64 -25.95 -5.61
N ASN A 279 16.95 -26.12 -5.36
CA ASN A 279 17.81 -25.08 -4.81
C ASN A 279 18.43 -24.19 -5.89
N HIS A 280 18.21 -24.43 -7.18
CA HIS A 280 18.79 -23.61 -8.24
C HIS A 280 17.79 -22.55 -8.72
N LEU A 281 18.23 -21.29 -8.68
CA LEU A 281 17.52 -20.14 -9.22
C LEU A 281 18.20 -19.71 -10.52
N ILE A 282 17.43 -19.47 -11.56
CA ILE A 282 17.90 -18.97 -12.85
C ILE A 282 17.51 -17.51 -12.94
N ILE A 283 18.48 -16.68 -13.32
CA ILE A 283 18.39 -15.23 -13.34
C ILE A 283 18.65 -14.76 -14.76
N PHE A 284 17.76 -13.92 -15.28
CA PHE A 284 17.97 -13.20 -16.52
C PHE A 284 18.14 -11.70 -16.22
N HIS A 285 19.32 -11.16 -16.54
CA HIS A 285 19.66 -9.78 -16.24
C HIS A 285 20.27 -9.06 -17.45
N ARG A 286 20.20 -7.73 -17.41
CA ARG A 286 20.60 -6.86 -18.53
C ARG A 286 22.10 -6.52 -18.59
N GLY A 287 22.95 -7.24 -17.84
CA GLY A 287 24.38 -6.91 -17.72
C GLY A 287 24.62 -5.42 -17.42
N SER A 288 25.51 -4.78 -18.18
CA SER A 288 25.75 -3.33 -18.10
C SER A 288 24.64 -2.48 -18.75
N ARG A 289 23.73 -3.08 -19.53
CA ARG A 289 22.64 -2.39 -20.21
C ARG A 289 21.56 -1.97 -19.20
N LYS A 290 21.06 -0.75 -19.36
CA LYS A 290 19.90 -0.24 -18.61
C LYS A 290 18.76 0.07 -19.57
N TRP A 291 17.56 -0.34 -19.20
CA TRP A 291 16.35 0.20 -19.81
C TRP A 291 16.07 1.56 -19.20
N ASP A 292 16.23 2.60 -20.01
CA ASP A 292 15.93 3.99 -19.67
C ASP A 292 15.10 4.62 -20.80
N GLN A 293 14.82 5.92 -20.67
CA GLN A 293 14.05 6.69 -21.64
C GLN A 293 14.72 6.78 -23.02
N GLN A 294 16.03 6.51 -23.13
CA GLN A 294 16.77 6.59 -24.39
C GLN A 294 16.83 5.25 -25.14
N SER A 295 16.50 4.14 -24.47
CA SER A 295 16.52 2.81 -25.09
C SER A 295 15.53 2.71 -26.25
N PHE A 296 14.36 3.35 -26.10
CA PHE A 296 13.27 3.36 -27.07
C PHE A 296 12.75 4.80 -27.23
N PRO A 297 13.37 5.62 -28.10
CA PRO A 297 12.96 7.00 -28.33
C PRO A 297 11.57 7.10 -28.96
N ASP A 298 11.15 6.05 -29.66
CA ASP A 298 9.77 5.84 -30.09
C ASP A 298 9.25 4.48 -29.56
N VAL A 299 7.97 4.21 -29.79
CA VAL A 299 7.28 3.03 -29.26
C VAL A 299 7.85 1.71 -29.82
N TYR A 300 8.49 1.74 -30.99
CA TYR A 300 8.82 0.54 -31.77
C TYR A 300 10.32 0.27 -31.80
N ASN A 301 11.15 1.29 -32.02
CA ASN A 301 12.53 1.14 -32.41
C ASN A 301 13.48 1.16 -31.22
N PHE A 302 14.33 0.15 -31.17
CA PHE A 302 15.48 0.14 -30.27
C PHE A 302 16.62 1.02 -30.82
N ASN A 303 17.05 2.02 -30.05
CA ASN A 303 18.05 3.01 -30.49
C ASN A 303 19.51 2.56 -30.27
N ARG A 304 19.73 1.54 -29.43
CA ARG A 304 21.07 1.08 -29.03
C ARG A 304 21.55 -0.15 -29.82
N LYS A 305 21.04 -0.39 -31.03
CA LYS A 305 21.44 -1.51 -31.92
C LYS A 305 22.94 -1.47 -32.24
N LYS A 306 23.50 -0.28 -32.48
CA LYS A 306 24.93 -0.06 -32.81
C LYS A 306 25.92 -0.53 -31.75
N PHE A 307 25.48 -0.67 -30.50
CA PHE A 307 26.34 -1.15 -29.41
C PHE A 307 26.47 -2.67 -29.40
N GLY A 308 25.78 -3.38 -30.30
CA GLY A 308 25.71 -4.83 -30.35
C GLY A 308 24.90 -5.42 -29.19
N ALA A 309 24.91 -6.75 -29.11
CA ALA A 309 24.35 -7.50 -27.99
C ALA A 309 25.14 -7.25 -26.69
N ILE A 310 24.55 -7.61 -25.56
CA ILE A 310 25.16 -7.51 -24.23
C ILE A 310 26.36 -8.45 -24.17
N ARG A 311 27.54 -7.93 -23.87
CA ARG A 311 28.81 -8.71 -23.90
C ARG A 311 28.98 -9.62 -22.69
N GLU A 312 28.35 -9.27 -21.57
CA GLU A 312 28.40 -10.07 -20.35
C GLU A 312 27.45 -11.28 -20.46
N ASN A 313 27.71 -12.32 -19.67
CA ASN A 313 26.72 -13.38 -19.47
C ASN A 313 25.45 -12.75 -18.88
N THR A 314 24.30 -13.03 -19.49
CA THR A 314 23.00 -12.47 -19.09
C THR A 314 22.16 -13.46 -18.31
N ILE A 315 22.48 -14.75 -18.40
CA ILE A 315 21.76 -15.83 -17.75
C ILE A 315 22.70 -16.47 -16.74
N LEU A 316 22.26 -16.48 -15.47
CA LEU A 316 23.01 -17.06 -14.35
C LEU A 316 22.14 -18.13 -13.71
N THR A 317 22.70 -19.32 -13.49
CA THR A 317 22.13 -20.30 -12.58
C THR A 317 22.90 -20.20 -11.27
N VAL A 318 22.20 -19.92 -10.18
CA VAL A 318 22.80 -19.74 -8.85
C VAL A 318 22.17 -20.71 -7.85
N ASN A 319 22.94 -21.08 -6.83
CA ASN A 319 22.38 -21.71 -5.65
C ASN A 319 21.57 -20.66 -4.88
N SER A 320 20.27 -20.89 -4.74
CA SER A 320 19.33 -19.96 -4.09
C SER A 320 19.59 -19.74 -2.59
N GLN A 321 20.33 -20.65 -1.93
CA GLN A 321 20.67 -20.55 -0.52
C GLN A 321 22.01 -19.84 -0.29
N THR A 322 23.03 -20.18 -1.08
CA THR A 322 24.40 -19.63 -0.89
C THR A 322 24.67 -18.41 -1.77
N GLY A 323 23.99 -18.28 -2.91
CA GLY A 323 24.27 -17.29 -3.95
C GLY A 323 25.43 -17.64 -4.88
N GLU A 324 26.03 -18.83 -4.71
CA GLU A 324 27.11 -19.32 -5.57
C GLU A 324 26.65 -19.49 -7.02
N ILE A 325 27.49 -19.07 -7.96
CA ILE A 325 27.22 -19.19 -9.39
C ILE A 325 27.59 -20.59 -9.87
N ILE A 326 26.58 -21.33 -10.35
CA ILE A 326 26.71 -22.71 -10.81
C ILE A 326 27.01 -22.74 -12.32
N ASN A 327 26.35 -21.87 -13.07
CA ASN A 327 26.53 -21.75 -14.51
C ASN A 327 26.20 -20.34 -14.98
N GLN A 328 26.84 -19.90 -16.07
CA GLN A 328 26.62 -18.59 -16.66
C GLN A 328 26.80 -18.63 -18.19
N TRP A 329 25.92 -17.96 -18.92
CA TRP A 329 25.95 -17.90 -20.39
C TRP A 329 25.06 -16.77 -20.93
N GLY A 330 24.91 -16.70 -22.25
CA GLY A 330 24.05 -15.71 -22.94
C GLY A 330 24.80 -14.44 -23.37
N ASN A 331 26.12 -14.42 -23.23
CA ASN A 331 26.97 -13.36 -23.73
C ASN A 331 26.87 -13.22 -25.26
N ASN A 332 26.83 -11.97 -25.72
CA ASN A 332 26.68 -11.58 -27.13
C ASN A 332 25.40 -12.09 -27.81
N THR A 333 24.36 -12.46 -27.04
CA THR A 333 23.10 -12.98 -27.58
C THR A 333 21.96 -11.95 -27.50
N PHE A 334 21.72 -11.38 -26.32
CA PHE A 334 20.54 -10.56 -26.04
C PHE A 334 20.84 -9.06 -26.09
N TYR A 335 19.83 -8.24 -26.37
CA TYR A 335 19.94 -6.78 -26.45
C TYR A 335 19.24 -6.07 -25.29
N MET A 336 18.06 -6.55 -24.90
CA MET A 336 17.30 -6.02 -23.78
C MET A 336 16.41 -7.14 -23.17
N PRO A 337 17.02 -7.99 -22.33
CA PRO A 337 16.32 -9.03 -21.56
C PRO A 337 15.05 -8.55 -20.86
N HIS A 338 14.00 -9.38 -20.90
CA HIS A 338 12.76 -9.18 -20.16
C HIS A 338 12.36 -10.43 -19.37
N GLY A 339 11.42 -11.24 -19.85
CA GLY A 339 10.88 -12.40 -19.12
C GLY A 339 11.75 -13.65 -19.24
N LEU A 340 11.65 -14.51 -18.24
CA LEU A 340 12.30 -15.82 -18.13
C LEU A 340 11.32 -16.80 -17.48
N THR A 341 11.15 -17.98 -18.07
CA THR A 341 10.39 -19.10 -17.45
C THR A 341 11.05 -20.43 -17.83
N THR A 342 10.96 -21.42 -16.94
CA THR A 342 11.40 -22.80 -17.21
C THR A 342 10.18 -23.67 -17.53
N ASP A 343 10.23 -24.45 -18.60
CA ASP A 343 9.19 -25.46 -18.87
C ASP A 343 9.45 -26.78 -18.12
N ASN A 344 8.49 -27.69 -18.14
CA ASN A 344 8.59 -28.97 -17.44
C ASN A 344 9.68 -29.92 -17.99
N GLN A 345 10.23 -29.62 -19.17
CA GLN A 345 11.35 -30.37 -19.76
C GLN A 345 12.71 -29.74 -19.39
N GLY A 346 12.69 -28.64 -18.63
CA GLY A 346 13.89 -27.90 -18.24
C GLY A 346 14.44 -26.97 -19.31
N ASN A 347 13.67 -26.69 -20.36
CA ASN A 347 14.03 -25.67 -21.32
C ASN A 347 13.70 -24.28 -20.77
N LEU A 348 14.52 -23.31 -21.14
CA LEU A 348 14.35 -21.92 -20.77
C LEU A 348 13.66 -21.17 -21.89
N TRP A 349 12.61 -20.45 -21.52
CA TRP A 349 11.85 -19.55 -22.38
C TRP A 349 12.17 -18.12 -21.99
N LEU A 350 12.60 -17.33 -22.97
CA LEU A 350 13.16 -16.01 -22.76
C LEU A 350 12.51 -15.01 -23.70
N THR A 351 12.30 -13.78 -23.25
CA THR A 351 11.85 -12.68 -24.13
C THR A 351 12.89 -11.56 -24.17
N ASP A 352 13.07 -11.00 -25.36
CA ASP A 352 13.89 -9.80 -25.55
C ASP A 352 13.05 -8.71 -26.21
N VAL A 353 12.85 -7.61 -25.47
CA VAL A 353 11.99 -6.52 -25.92
C VAL A 353 12.63 -5.69 -27.04
N ALA A 354 13.97 -5.62 -27.12
CA ALA A 354 14.64 -4.90 -28.19
C ALA A 354 14.60 -5.69 -29.49
N MET A 355 14.74 -7.01 -29.40
CA MET A 355 14.69 -7.90 -30.55
C MET A 355 13.26 -8.20 -31.01
N HIS A 356 12.25 -7.94 -30.17
CA HIS A 356 10.85 -8.31 -30.38
C HIS A 356 10.65 -9.82 -30.57
N GLN A 357 11.43 -10.61 -29.84
CA GLN A 357 11.51 -12.05 -30.03
C GLN A 357 11.36 -12.83 -28.73
N VAL A 358 10.96 -14.09 -28.90
CA VAL A 358 10.89 -15.11 -27.86
C VAL A 358 11.82 -16.26 -28.25
N PHE A 359 12.54 -16.81 -27.28
CA PHE A 359 13.49 -17.89 -27.50
C PHE A 359 13.22 -19.07 -26.59
N LYS A 360 13.40 -20.29 -27.11
CA LYS A 360 13.47 -21.53 -26.35
C LYS A 360 14.90 -22.06 -26.37
N TYR A 361 15.47 -22.35 -25.21
CA TYR A 361 16.81 -22.89 -25.05
C TYR A 361 16.80 -24.19 -24.23
N SER A 362 17.59 -25.17 -24.64
CA SER A 362 17.95 -26.32 -23.79
C SER A 362 19.41 -26.19 -23.41
N GLY A 363 19.68 -25.85 -22.15
CA GLY A 363 20.99 -25.32 -21.75
C GLY A 363 21.31 -24.08 -22.59
N ASN A 364 22.45 -24.11 -23.31
CA ASN A 364 22.89 -23.01 -24.17
C ASN A 364 22.51 -23.20 -25.64
N LYS A 365 21.79 -24.29 -25.98
CA LYS A 365 21.39 -24.60 -27.35
C LYS A 365 20.03 -23.97 -27.66
N LEU A 366 19.99 -23.10 -28.66
CA LEU A 366 18.75 -22.52 -29.18
C LEU A 366 17.93 -23.61 -29.89
N LEU A 367 16.67 -23.75 -29.49
CA LEU A 367 15.73 -24.73 -30.05
C LEU A 367 14.65 -24.08 -30.92
N LEU A 368 14.16 -22.90 -30.52
CA LEU A 368 13.08 -22.21 -31.22
C LEU A 368 13.25 -20.70 -31.06
N THR A 369 12.92 -19.95 -32.11
CA THR A 369 12.77 -18.49 -32.08
C THR A 369 11.40 -18.15 -32.63
N LEU A 370 10.67 -17.28 -31.93
CA LEU A 370 9.41 -16.69 -32.40
C LEU A 370 9.59 -15.17 -32.51
N GLY A 371 8.93 -14.55 -33.47
CA GLY A 371 9.15 -13.15 -33.81
C GLY A 371 10.28 -12.97 -34.83
N GLU A 372 10.36 -11.77 -35.40
CA GLU A 372 11.39 -11.39 -36.36
C GLU A 372 12.34 -10.34 -35.74
N LEU A 373 13.64 -10.55 -35.94
CA LEU A 373 14.69 -9.78 -35.27
C LEU A 373 14.56 -8.29 -35.58
N PHE A 374 14.28 -7.49 -34.56
CA PHE A 374 14.11 -6.04 -34.63
C PHE A 374 12.92 -5.55 -35.47
N VAL A 375 11.97 -6.44 -35.80
CA VAL A 375 10.76 -6.09 -36.55
C VAL A 375 9.56 -6.17 -35.62
N PRO A 376 9.06 -5.03 -35.11
CA PRO A 376 7.85 -5.02 -34.31
C PRO A 376 6.62 -5.17 -35.20
N GLY A 377 5.59 -5.82 -34.67
CA GLY A 377 4.29 -5.95 -35.34
C GLY A 377 3.23 -6.57 -34.44
N ASP A 378 2.01 -6.67 -34.95
CA ASP A 378 0.83 -7.20 -34.26
C ASP A 378 0.13 -8.34 -35.03
N ASP A 379 0.77 -8.87 -36.08
CA ASP A 379 0.28 -10.02 -36.84
C ASP A 379 0.62 -11.35 -36.14
N THR A 380 0.45 -12.47 -36.85
CA THR A 380 0.65 -13.83 -36.29
C THR A 380 2.12 -14.24 -36.17
N LYS A 381 3.05 -13.50 -36.77
CA LYS A 381 4.50 -13.80 -36.82
C LYS A 381 5.34 -12.83 -36.03
N HIS A 382 4.87 -11.60 -35.84
CA HIS A 382 5.59 -10.53 -35.16
C HIS A 382 5.09 -10.31 -33.72
N PHE A 383 5.95 -9.75 -32.89
CA PHE A 383 5.59 -9.22 -31.57
C PHE A 383 5.95 -7.75 -31.49
N CYS A 384 5.44 -7.02 -30.51
CA CYS A 384 5.95 -5.70 -30.16
C CYS A 384 6.30 -5.66 -28.68
N LYS A 385 7.59 -5.91 -28.43
CA LYS A 385 8.21 -5.93 -27.10
C LYS A 385 7.51 -6.95 -26.19
N PRO A 386 7.63 -8.25 -26.51
CA PRO A 386 7.01 -9.31 -25.73
C PRO A 386 7.59 -9.33 -24.32
N THR A 387 6.73 -9.61 -23.34
CA THR A 387 7.06 -9.44 -21.92
C THR A 387 7.34 -10.76 -21.23
N ASP A 388 6.50 -11.78 -21.41
CA ASP A 388 6.60 -13.02 -20.63
C ASP A 388 6.03 -14.22 -21.38
N VAL A 389 6.45 -15.43 -20.98
CA VAL A 389 6.09 -16.70 -21.61
C VAL A 389 5.74 -17.73 -20.56
N VAL A 390 4.64 -18.46 -20.78
CA VAL A 390 4.32 -19.66 -20.00
C VAL A 390 3.98 -20.81 -20.93
N VAL A 391 4.38 -22.02 -20.54
CA VAL A 391 4.19 -23.24 -21.32
C VAL A 391 3.35 -24.21 -20.52
N SER A 392 2.43 -24.90 -21.18
CA SER A 392 1.64 -25.94 -20.51
C SER A 392 2.54 -27.09 -20.03
N LYS A 393 2.12 -27.80 -18.99
CA LYS A 393 2.89 -28.86 -18.34
C LYS A 393 3.28 -30.00 -19.28
N ASP A 394 2.44 -30.27 -20.28
CA ASP A 394 2.68 -31.25 -21.34
C ASP A 394 3.55 -30.72 -22.49
N GLY A 395 3.89 -29.43 -22.47
CA GLY A 395 4.69 -28.76 -23.49
C GLY A 395 3.95 -28.47 -24.79
N SER A 396 2.65 -28.74 -24.87
CA SER A 396 1.88 -28.66 -26.13
C SER A 396 1.46 -27.23 -26.51
N ASN A 397 1.34 -26.33 -25.53
CA ASN A 397 0.87 -24.97 -25.73
C ASN A 397 1.85 -23.96 -25.12
N ILE A 398 2.21 -22.96 -25.91
CA ILE A 398 3.05 -21.83 -25.50
C ILE A 398 2.18 -20.59 -25.49
N TYR A 399 2.25 -19.79 -24.44
CA TYR A 399 1.53 -18.52 -24.32
C TYR A 399 2.53 -17.40 -24.12
N VAL A 400 2.44 -16.36 -24.96
CA VAL A 400 3.32 -15.20 -24.93
C VAL A 400 2.48 -13.95 -24.63
N SER A 401 2.88 -13.17 -23.63
CA SER A 401 2.31 -11.85 -23.41
C SER A 401 3.06 -10.84 -24.27
N ASP A 402 2.31 -10.14 -25.11
CA ASP A 402 2.84 -9.21 -26.11
C ASP A 402 2.29 -7.82 -25.77
N GLY A 403 3.08 -7.03 -25.03
CA GLY A 403 2.50 -6.09 -24.07
C GLY A 403 2.93 -4.63 -24.10
N TYR A 404 4.19 -4.28 -24.37
CA TYR A 404 4.57 -2.85 -24.28
C TYR A 404 3.99 -1.99 -25.39
N CYS A 405 3.76 -2.56 -26.57
CA CYS A 405 3.06 -1.87 -27.67
C CYS A 405 1.79 -2.58 -28.12
N ASN A 406 1.62 -3.84 -27.75
CA ASN A 406 0.44 -4.65 -28.08
C ASN A 406 -0.40 -4.93 -26.83
N SER A 407 -1.61 -5.44 -27.03
CA SER A 407 -2.60 -5.68 -25.97
C SER A 407 -3.16 -7.10 -26.05
N ARG A 408 -2.29 -8.09 -26.19
CA ARG A 408 -2.70 -9.49 -26.44
C ARG A 408 -1.85 -10.52 -25.71
N ILE A 409 -2.42 -11.72 -25.58
CA ILE A 409 -1.68 -12.94 -25.26
C ILE A 409 -1.77 -13.83 -26.51
N VAL A 410 -0.64 -14.29 -27.03
CA VAL A 410 -0.59 -15.13 -28.23
C VAL A 410 -0.32 -16.57 -27.83
N LYS A 411 -1.08 -17.52 -28.40
CA LYS A 411 -0.92 -18.95 -28.19
C LYS A 411 -0.31 -19.61 -29.41
N PHE A 412 0.73 -20.41 -29.19
CA PHE A 412 1.38 -21.25 -30.19
C PHE A 412 1.33 -22.72 -29.78
N ASP A 413 1.46 -23.61 -30.76
CA ASP A 413 1.75 -25.03 -30.50
C ASP A 413 3.23 -25.23 -30.13
N SER A 414 3.60 -26.45 -29.76
CA SER A 414 4.97 -26.83 -29.39
C SER A 414 6.03 -26.57 -30.47
N ASN A 415 5.63 -26.43 -31.73
CA ASN A 415 6.50 -26.15 -32.87
C ASN A 415 6.58 -24.64 -33.19
N GLY A 416 5.87 -23.79 -32.45
CA GLY A 416 5.85 -22.35 -32.67
C GLY A 416 4.86 -21.89 -33.74
N LYS A 417 3.90 -22.73 -34.14
CA LYS A 417 2.83 -22.32 -35.06
C LYS A 417 1.74 -21.58 -34.29
N PHE A 418 1.34 -20.42 -34.80
CA PHE A 418 0.24 -19.64 -34.23
C PHE A 418 -1.05 -20.46 -34.18
N ILE A 419 -1.71 -20.46 -33.02
CA ILE A 419 -3.04 -21.06 -32.83
C ILE A 419 -4.09 -19.96 -32.73
N LYS A 420 -3.93 -19.03 -31.77
CA LYS A 420 -4.90 -17.96 -31.51
C LYS A 420 -4.29 -16.84 -30.67
N GLN A 421 -5.07 -15.77 -30.49
CA GLN A 421 -4.77 -14.72 -29.52
C GLN A 421 -5.94 -14.50 -28.55
N TYR A 422 -5.61 -14.05 -27.34
CA TYR A 422 -6.54 -13.67 -26.28
C TYR A 422 -6.45 -12.16 -26.08
N GLN A 423 -7.61 -11.51 -26.06
CA GLN A 423 -7.76 -10.07 -25.87
C GLN A 423 -9.03 -9.79 -25.07
N MET A 424 -9.12 -8.60 -24.50
CA MET A 424 -10.37 -8.17 -23.87
C MET A 424 -11.48 -8.02 -24.93
N PRO A 425 -12.74 -8.38 -24.62
CA PRO A 425 -13.85 -8.21 -25.54
C PRO A 425 -14.04 -6.74 -25.96
N LEU A 426 -14.56 -6.52 -27.17
CA LEU A 426 -14.91 -5.19 -27.67
C LEU A 426 -15.81 -4.44 -26.68
N GLY A 427 -15.56 -3.15 -26.49
CA GLY A 427 -16.28 -2.30 -25.53
C GLY A 427 -15.88 -2.50 -24.06
N LYS A 428 -14.96 -3.43 -23.75
CA LYS A 428 -14.28 -3.50 -22.44
C LYS A 428 -12.93 -2.81 -22.52
N MET A 429 -12.43 -2.38 -21.37
CA MET A 429 -11.10 -1.79 -21.25
C MET A 429 -10.03 -2.79 -21.69
N PRO A 430 -9.21 -2.48 -22.71
CA PRO A 430 -8.19 -3.38 -23.24
C PRO A 430 -7.11 -3.68 -22.20
N LEU A 431 -6.31 -4.72 -22.45
CA LEU A 431 -5.09 -4.94 -21.68
C LEU A 431 -4.11 -3.79 -21.97
N ILE A 432 -3.47 -3.23 -20.95
CA ILE A 432 -2.45 -2.20 -21.09
C ILE A 432 -1.19 -2.72 -20.42
N VAL A 433 -0.22 -3.09 -21.24
CA VAL A 433 1.00 -3.79 -20.83
C VAL A 433 0.67 -5.09 -20.08
N PRO A 434 0.08 -6.10 -20.75
CA PRO A 434 0.10 -7.47 -20.24
C PRO A 434 1.57 -7.85 -20.01
N HIS A 435 1.98 -7.99 -18.74
CA HIS A 435 3.41 -7.96 -18.38
C HIS A 435 3.96 -9.28 -17.84
N SER A 436 3.12 -10.09 -17.21
CA SER A 436 3.50 -11.38 -16.60
C SER A 436 2.34 -12.37 -16.70
N LEU A 437 2.65 -13.65 -16.89
CA LEU A 437 1.68 -14.72 -17.14
C LEU A 437 1.79 -15.85 -16.11
N ILE A 438 0.65 -16.48 -15.80
CA ILE A 438 0.60 -17.77 -15.09
C ILE A 438 -0.44 -18.68 -15.73
N LEU A 439 -0.16 -19.99 -15.75
CA LEU A 439 -1.12 -21.02 -16.11
C LEU A 439 -1.67 -21.72 -14.86
N ILE A 440 -2.99 -21.78 -14.76
CA ILE A 440 -3.71 -22.54 -13.73
C ILE A 440 -4.49 -23.64 -14.44
N GLU A 441 -3.77 -24.70 -14.83
CA GLU A 441 -4.31 -25.79 -15.65
C GLU A 441 -5.46 -26.53 -14.98
N SER A 442 -5.42 -26.69 -13.65
CA SER A 442 -6.51 -27.32 -12.89
C SER A 442 -7.86 -26.61 -13.06
N LEU A 443 -7.85 -25.33 -13.46
CA LEU A 443 -9.04 -24.51 -13.71
C LEU A 443 -9.22 -24.12 -15.18
N ASN A 444 -8.32 -24.57 -16.06
CA ASN A 444 -8.19 -24.15 -17.46
C ASN A 444 -8.11 -22.62 -17.59
N LEU A 445 -7.13 -22.01 -16.91
CA LEU A 445 -6.93 -20.55 -16.96
C LEU A 445 -5.53 -20.16 -17.39
N ILE A 446 -5.47 -19.12 -18.20
CA ILE A 446 -4.30 -18.26 -18.38
C ILE A 446 -4.61 -16.92 -17.71
N CYS A 447 -3.81 -16.53 -16.72
CA CYS A 447 -3.94 -15.24 -16.06
C CYS A 447 -2.79 -14.33 -16.45
N VAL A 448 -3.08 -13.03 -16.59
CA VAL A 448 -2.13 -12.00 -16.98
C VAL A 448 -2.16 -10.83 -16.03
N ALA A 449 -0.98 -10.35 -15.64
CA ALA A 449 -0.81 -9.07 -14.96
C ALA A 449 -1.03 -7.94 -15.98
N ASP A 450 -2.18 -7.28 -15.89
CA ASP A 450 -2.54 -6.13 -16.71
C ASP A 450 -1.99 -4.86 -16.03
N ARG A 451 -0.68 -4.61 -16.24
CA ARG A 451 0.16 -3.80 -15.35
C ARG A 451 -0.39 -2.40 -15.14
N GLU A 452 -0.68 -1.67 -16.21
CA GLU A 452 -1.10 -0.27 -16.11
C GLU A 452 -2.55 -0.13 -15.66
N ASN A 453 -3.38 -1.15 -15.88
CA ASN A 453 -4.76 -1.21 -15.38
C ASN A 453 -4.88 -1.70 -13.94
N GLN A 454 -3.78 -2.10 -13.30
CA GLN A 454 -3.74 -2.48 -11.88
C GLN A 454 -4.73 -3.61 -11.57
N ARG A 455 -4.69 -4.67 -12.37
CA ARG A 455 -5.55 -5.85 -12.20
C ARG A 455 -4.87 -7.10 -12.75
N ILE A 456 -5.41 -8.26 -12.38
CA ILE A 456 -5.04 -9.55 -13.00
C ILE A 456 -6.26 -10.06 -13.76
N VAL A 457 -6.11 -10.36 -15.04
CA VAL A 457 -7.21 -10.86 -15.89
C VAL A 457 -6.95 -12.34 -16.20
N CYS A 458 -7.95 -13.19 -15.99
CA CYS A 458 -7.86 -14.62 -16.29
C CYS A 458 -8.84 -15.02 -17.39
N PHE A 459 -8.31 -15.60 -18.47
CA PHE A 459 -9.07 -16.11 -19.60
C PHE A 459 -9.25 -17.62 -19.50
N ASN A 460 -10.38 -18.12 -19.97
CA ASN A 460 -10.62 -19.54 -20.10
C ASN A 460 -9.81 -20.12 -21.27
N THR A 461 -9.04 -21.16 -21.01
CA THR A 461 -8.27 -21.90 -22.02
C THR A 461 -8.98 -23.17 -22.48
N LYS A 462 -10.06 -23.59 -21.79
CA LYS A 462 -10.82 -24.80 -22.16
C LYS A 462 -11.35 -24.62 -23.59
N ASN A 463 -11.09 -25.62 -24.43
CA ASN A 463 -11.51 -25.65 -25.84
C ASN A 463 -11.16 -24.36 -26.61
N ASP A 464 -10.12 -23.64 -26.20
CA ASP A 464 -9.74 -22.36 -26.79
C ASP A 464 -10.88 -21.32 -26.82
N GLU A 465 -11.79 -21.31 -25.84
CA GLU A 465 -12.88 -20.32 -25.73
C GLU A 465 -12.35 -18.87 -25.65
N GLY A 466 -11.34 -18.63 -24.80
CA GLY A 466 -10.71 -17.31 -24.64
C GLY A 466 -11.58 -16.19 -24.11
N ASN A 467 -12.74 -16.49 -23.55
CA ASN A 467 -13.54 -15.53 -22.79
C ASN A 467 -12.88 -15.20 -21.44
N VAL A 468 -13.10 -13.99 -20.95
CA VAL A 468 -12.64 -13.57 -19.62
C VAL A 468 -13.48 -14.30 -18.56
N LYS A 469 -12.84 -15.08 -17.70
CA LYS A 469 -13.50 -15.82 -16.63
C LYS A 469 -13.43 -15.10 -15.29
N TYR A 470 -12.26 -14.55 -14.96
CA TYR A 470 -12.04 -13.82 -13.72
C TYR A 470 -11.27 -12.53 -13.95
N ILE A 471 -11.57 -11.52 -13.14
CA ILE A 471 -10.79 -10.30 -13.03
C ILE A 471 -10.53 -10.08 -11.54
N ILE A 472 -9.26 -10.11 -11.14
CA ILE A 472 -8.84 -9.82 -9.78
C ILE A 472 -8.53 -8.32 -9.71
N GLU A 473 -9.44 -7.59 -9.07
CA GLU A 473 -9.28 -6.18 -8.74
C GLU A 473 -9.28 -6.01 -7.22
N ASN A 474 -8.29 -5.27 -6.71
CA ASN A 474 -8.26 -4.92 -5.31
C ASN A 474 -7.90 -3.44 -5.15
N THR A 475 -8.60 -2.73 -4.27
CA THR A 475 -8.33 -1.31 -3.99
C THR A 475 -6.89 -1.03 -3.52
N LEU A 476 -6.19 -2.03 -3.01
CA LEU A 476 -4.81 -1.93 -2.57
C LEU A 476 -3.80 -2.26 -3.68
N LEU A 477 -4.21 -3.03 -4.69
CA LEU A 477 -3.33 -3.50 -5.75
C LEU A 477 -3.04 -2.33 -6.68
N ASN A 478 -1.75 -2.10 -6.96
CA ASN A 478 -1.27 -1.04 -7.83
C ASN A 478 -0.68 -1.67 -9.11
N THR A 479 0.23 -1.00 -9.82
CA THR A 479 0.89 -1.54 -11.02
C THR A 479 1.50 -2.92 -10.74
N VAL A 480 0.89 -3.97 -11.29
CA VAL A 480 1.32 -5.37 -11.06
C VAL A 480 2.42 -5.71 -12.05
N TYR A 481 3.63 -5.92 -11.53
CA TYR A 481 4.79 -6.25 -12.38
C TYR A 481 4.86 -7.74 -12.66
N ALA A 482 4.69 -8.58 -11.64
CA ALA A 482 4.78 -10.02 -11.81
C ALA A 482 3.80 -10.78 -10.95
N ILE A 483 3.41 -11.95 -11.45
CA ILE A 483 2.52 -12.90 -10.80
C ILE A 483 3.13 -14.30 -10.87
N THR A 484 2.95 -15.10 -9.82
CA THR A 484 3.32 -16.53 -9.83
C THR A 484 2.24 -17.36 -9.15
N TYR A 485 2.13 -18.63 -9.53
CA TYR A 485 1.08 -19.53 -9.07
C TYR A 485 1.66 -20.68 -8.25
N ASP A 486 1.10 -20.88 -7.07
CA ASP A 486 1.36 -22.03 -6.22
C ASP A 486 0.22 -23.03 -6.31
N SER A 487 0.47 -24.12 -7.03
CA SER A 487 -0.49 -25.21 -7.20
C SER A 487 -0.71 -26.05 -5.95
N THR A 488 0.18 -26.00 -4.97
CA THR A 488 0.06 -26.80 -3.74
C THR A 488 -0.95 -26.19 -2.77
N ARG A 489 -0.95 -24.86 -2.64
CA ARG A 489 -1.87 -24.10 -1.78
C ARG A 489 -3.02 -23.44 -2.54
N ASN A 490 -2.99 -23.51 -3.87
CA ASN A 490 -3.87 -22.77 -4.78
C ASN A 490 -3.83 -21.27 -4.48
N TYR A 491 -2.63 -20.67 -4.45
CA TYR A 491 -2.45 -19.23 -4.25
C TYR A 491 -1.80 -18.58 -5.46
N ILE A 492 -2.22 -17.34 -5.75
CA ILE A 492 -1.54 -16.47 -6.71
C ILE A 492 -0.80 -15.42 -5.90
N TYR A 493 0.51 -15.39 -6.04
CA TYR A 493 1.32 -14.30 -5.51
C TYR A 493 1.48 -13.24 -6.60
N ALA A 494 1.35 -11.98 -6.21
CA ALA A 494 1.52 -10.85 -7.11
C ALA A 494 2.43 -9.82 -6.46
N ILE A 495 3.35 -9.23 -7.21
CA ILE A 495 4.19 -8.12 -6.74
C ILE A 495 3.85 -6.86 -7.50
N SER A 496 3.63 -5.78 -6.76
CA SER A 496 3.31 -4.48 -7.34
C SER A 496 4.44 -3.48 -7.10
N GLY A 497 4.65 -2.62 -8.09
CA GLY A 497 5.73 -1.64 -8.08
C GLY A 497 5.55 -0.54 -7.05
N LYS A 498 6.63 0.22 -6.84
CA LYS A 498 6.59 1.43 -6.04
C LYS A 498 5.76 2.50 -6.76
N THR A 499 4.93 3.22 -6.01
CA THR A 499 4.27 4.45 -6.47
C THR A 499 4.83 5.66 -5.73
N ARG A 500 4.48 6.88 -6.16
CA ARG A 500 4.84 8.12 -5.44
C ARG A 500 4.43 8.10 -3.95
N PHE A 501 3.40 7.33 -3.59
CA PHE A 501 2.77 7.37 -2.27
C PHE A 501 2.80 6.03 -1.52
N SER A 502 3.31 4.95 -2.12
CA SER A 502 3.36 3.64 -1.50
C SER A 502 4.58 2.85 -1.98
N PRO A 503 5.29 2.15 -1.06
CA PRO A 503 6.38 1.27 -1.46
C PRO A 503 5.85 0.12 -2.31
N ALA A 504 6.76 -0.65 -2.89
CA ALA A 504 6.39 -1.92 -3.51
C ALA A 504 5.77 -2.87 -2.47
N ILE A 505 4.67 -3.51 -2.84
CA ILE A 505 3.86 -4.38 -1.96
C ILE A 505 3.59 -5.66 -2.72
N GLY A 506 3.73 -6.79 -2.03
CA GLY A 506 3.32 -8.09 -2.51
C GLY A 506 1.95 -8.49 -1.95
N TYR A 507 1.23 -9.29 -2.72
CA TYR A 507 -0.15 -9.70 -2.45
C TYR A 507 -0.25 -11.21 -2.63
N THR A 508 -1.06 -11.84 -1.79
CA THR A 508 -1.41 -13.24 -1.94
C THR A 508 -2.92 -13.33 -2.15
N PHE A 509 -3.33 -13.90 -3.29
CA PHE A 509 -4.73 -14.12 -3.65
C PHE A 509 -5.06 -15.60 -3.63
N SER A 510 -6.29 -15.93 -3.28
CA SER A 510 -6.79 -17.30 -3.41
C SER A 510 -7.05 -17.64 -4.88
N ALA A 511 -6.60 -18.82 -5.31
CA ALA A 511 -6.95 -19.45 -6.58
C ALA A 511 -7.96 -20.59 -6.40
N ASN A 512 -8.55 -20.74 -5.20
CA ASN A 512 -9.60 -21.75 -4.99
C ASN A 512 -10.87 -21.33 -5.75
N PRO A 513 -11.59 -22.24 -6.42
CA PRO A 513 -12.78 -21.89 -7.22
C PRO A 513 -13.84 -21.06 -6.48
N ASN A 514 -14.06 -21.37 -5.20
CA ASN A 514 -15.08 -20.71 -4.38
C ASN A 514 -14.67 -19.33 -3.85
N SER A 515 -13.37 -19.02 -3.85
CA SER A 515 -12.82 -17.77 -3.33
C SER A 515 -11.81 -17.12 -4.30
N PHE A 516 -11.92 -17.43 -5.60
CA PHE A 516 -10.93 -17.02 -6.60
C PHE A 516 -10.77 -15.50 -6.61
N GLY A 517 -9.53 -15.02 -6.52
CA GLY A 517 -9.19 -13.60 -6.48
C GLY A 517 -9.39 -12.92 -5.13
N SER A 518 -9.83 -13.63 -4.08
CA SER A 518 -9.93 -13.02 -2.74
C SER A 518 -8.54 -12.76 -2.17
N LEU A 519 -8.29 -11.55 -1.68
CA LEU A 519 -7.04 -11.19 -1.01
C LEU A 519 -6.92 -11.93 0.33
N ILE A 520 -5.85 -12.71 0.47
CA ILE A 520 -5.49 -13.46 1.69
C ILE A 520 -4.60 -12.61 2.58
N SER A 521 -3.51 -12.09 2.02
CA SER A 521 -2.53 -11.31 2.77
C SER A 521 -1.77 -10.34 1.87
N THR A 522 -1.08 -9.40 2.51
CA THR A 522 -0.13 -8.49 1.87
C THR A 522 1.20 -8.55 2.59
N TRP A 523 2.30 -8.51 1.86
CA TRP A 523 3.66 -8.54 2.38
C TRP A 523 4.45 -7.37 1.78
N LYS A 524 5.47 -6.89 2.48
CA LYS A 524 6.26 -5.72 2.08
C LYS A 524 7.71 -6.12 1.88
N LEU A 525 8.35 -5.51 0.88
CA LEU A 525 9.80 -5.51 0.75
C LEU A 525 10.38 -4.63 1.87
N LEU A 526 11.48 -5.06 2.52
CA LEU A 526 12.09 -4.31 3.63
C LEU A 526 12.58 -2.91 3.20
N ASP A 527 12.94 -2.77 1.93
CA ASP A 527 13.49 -1.55 1.39
C ASP A 527 12.41 -0.71 0.67
N LYS A 528 12.27 0.55 1.09
CA LYS A 528 11.32 1.51 0.50
C LYS A 528 11.72 1.96 -0.92
N TYR A 529 12.91 1.59 -1.40
CA TYR A 529 13.47 2.05 -2.67
C TYR A 529 13.54 0.99 -3.78
N GLY A 530 13.10 -0.24 -3.50
CA GLY A 530 13.07 -1.34 -4.48
C GLY A 530 12.07 -1.14 -5.63
N GLU A 531 12.48 -1.46 -6.84
CA GLU A 531 11.64 -1.59 -8.04
C GLU A 531 11.58 -3.08 -8.46
N PRO A 532 10.63 -3.85 -7.93
CA PRO A 532 10.45 -5.24 -8.34
C PRO A 532 9.97 -5.32 -9.78
N HIS A 533 10.44 -6.33 -10.49
CA HIS A 533 10.12 -6.54 -11.90
C HIS A 533 9.64 -7.96 -12.17
N ASP A 534 10.20 -8.95 -11.47
CA ASP A 534 9.79 -10.34 -11.64
C ASP A 534 9.66 -11.10 -10.32
N LEU A 535 8.91 -12.20 -10.35
CA LEU A 535 8.51 -13.01 -9.21
C LEU A 535 8.45 -14.50 -9.59
N THR A 536 9.21 -15.34 -8.90
CA THR A 536 9.11 -16.80 -9.05
C THR A 536 9.06 -17.48 -7.69
N MET A 537 8.57 -18.71 -7.65
CA MET A 537 8.54 -19.54 -6.44
C MET A 537 9.45 -20.76 -6.62
N SER A 538 10.10 -21.19 -5.54
CA SER A 538 10.85 -22.44 -5.52
C SER A 538 9.95 -23.64 -5.81
N LEU A 539 10.53 -24.70 -6.39
CA LEU A 539 9.79 -25.93 -6.73
C LEU A 539 9.11 -26.58 -5.52
N ASP A 540 9.73 -26.49 -4.35
CA ASP A 540 9.17 -27.02 -3.09
C ASP A 540 8.08 -26.12 -2.49
N GLY A 541 7.81 -24.96 -3.09
CA GLY A 541 6.82 -23.99 -2.65
C GLY A 541 7.16 -23.34 -1.31
N ARG A 542 8.41 -23.42 -0.84
CA ARG A 542 8.85 -22.83 0.44
C ARG A 542 9.29 -21.38 0.31
N SER A 543 9.96 -21.05 -0.79
CA SER A 543 10.59 -19.74 -0.99
C SER A 543 9.98 -19.00 -2.18
N LEU A 544 9.77 -17.71 -2.01
CA LEU A 544 9.38 -16.78 -3.06
C LEU A 544 10.58 -15.86 -3.36
N PHE A 545 10.93 -15.72 -4.63
CA PHE A 545 12.04 -14.89 -5.09
C PHE A 545 11.52 -13.70 -5.87
N VAL A 546 11.98 -12.50 -5.50
CA VAL A 546 11.66 -11.23 -6.17
C VAL A 546 12.91 -10.66 -6.80
N GLY A 547 12.86 -10.39 -8.10
CA GLY A 547 13.92 -9.75 -8.86
C GLY A 547 13.65 -8.25 -8.98
N GLU A 548 14.64 -7.42 -8.64
CA GLU A 548 14.51 -5.97 -8.69
C GLU A 548 15.42 -5.35 -9.77
N ILE A 549 14.85 -4.48 -10.59
CA ILE A 549 15.59 -3.70 -11.60
C ILE A 549 16.25 -2.44 -11.03
N ARG A 550 15.93 -2.10 -9.77
CA ARG A 550 16.65 -1.16 -8.90
C ARG A 550 16.46 -1.62 -7.46
N PRO A 551 17.53 -1.84 -6.67
CA PRO A 551 18.93 -1.53 -6.94
C PRO A 551 19.72 -2.62 -7.70
N ASN A 552 19.08 -3.49 -8.50
CA ASN A 552 19.67 -4.67 -9.16
C ASN A 552 19.99 -5.81 -8.19
N ARG A 553 18.96 -6.38 -7.54
CA ARG A 553 19.14 -7.46 -6.57
C ARG A 553 18.01 -8.46 -6.62
N ILE A 554 18.20 -9.54 -5.87
CA ILE A 554 17.20 -10.58 -5.68
C ILE A 554 16.95 -10.74 -4.18
N ILE A 555 15.68 -10.86 -3.83
CA ILE A 555 15.22 -11.01 -2.45
C ILE A 555 14.47 -12.33 -2.35
N SER A 556 14.81 -13.15 -1.35
CA SER A 556 14.05 -14.36 -1.01
C SER A 556 13.14 -14.11 0.19
N PHE A 557 11.96 -14.72 0.15
CA PHE A 557 10.97 -14.74 1.22
C PHE A 557 10.61 -16.18 1.53
N ASP A 558 10.69 -16.55 2.81
CA ASP A 558 10.13 -17.83 3.26
C ASP A 558 8.62 -17.66 3.46
N ILE A 559 7.83 -18.55 2.85
CA ILE A 559 6.37 -18.53 2.89
C ILE A 559 5.86 -19.14 4.22
N PHE A 560 6.68 -19.93 4.92
CA PHE A 560 6.26 -20.71 6.09
C PHE A 560 6.56 -20.07 7.46
N ASN A 561 7.36 -19.00 7.53
CA ASN A 561 7.83 -18.40 8.79
C ASN A 561 7.23 -17.03 9.10
#